data_AF-A0A3N5XA74-F1
#
_entry.id   AF-A0A3N5XA74-F1
#
_cell.length_a   1.000
_cell.length_b   1.000
_cell.length_c   1.000
_cell.angle_alpha   90.00
_cell.angle_beta   90.00
_cell.angle_gamma   90.00
#
_symmetry.space_group_name_H-M   'P 1'
#
loop_
_entity.id
_entity.type
_entity.pdbx_description
1 polymer ?
#
loop_
_entity_poly.entity_id
_entity_poly.type
_entity_poly.pdbx_seq_one_letter_code
_entity_poly.pdbx_strand_id
1 'polypeptide(L)'
;MQPIPRFPHFRPIELDDRPFIGEVLVKYGPETSELTFTNLFIWRNHYSFQWSVYKDWLCITGVEGEGPHFAMEPVGPATRADVAVLLLEWLRDEKGVLFPSIERADSRLACELAGRPQ
;
A
#
# COMPACT_ATOMS: atom_id res chain seq x y z
N MET A 1 13.23 1.03 17.90
CA MET A 1 12.87 0.53 16.55
C MET A 1 11.82 -0.55 16.72
N GLN A 2 10.59 -0.30 16.28
CA GLN A 2 9.52 -1.29 16.34
C GLN A 2 9.74 -2.40 15.29
N PRO A 3 9.24 -3.63 15.51
CA PRO A 3 9.32 -4.67 14.50
C PRO A 3 8.59 -4.26 13.22
N ILE A 4 9.10 -4.72 12.08
CA ILE A 4 8.46 -4.54 10.79
C ILE A 4 7.17 -5.38 10.78
N PRO A 5 5.98 -4.78 10.59
CA PRO A 5 4.72 -5.49 10.50
C PRO A 5 4.74 -6.46 9.31
N ARG A 6 4.21 -7.66 9.52
CA ARG A 6 4.13 -8.71 8.49
C ARG A 6 2.69 -9.04 8.19
N PHE A 7 2.37 -9.15 6.90
CA PHE A 7 1.03 -9.48 6.45
C PHE A 7 0.56 -10.79 7.11
N PRO A 8 -0.69 -10.90 7.59
CA PRO A 8 -1.82 -9.96 7.41
C PRO A 8 -1.93 -8.86 8.48
N HIS A 9 -0.92 -8.67 9.33
CA HIS A 9 -0.97 -7.70 10.42
C HIS A 9 -0.49 -6.33 9.95
N PHE A 10 -1.38 -5.34 10.00
CA PHE A 10 -1.10 -3.95 9.67
C PHE A 10 -0.99 -3.12 10.95
N ARG A 11 -0.15 -2.09 10.93
CA ARG A 11 -0.11 -1.07 11.99
C ARG A 11 0.00 0.34 11.42
N PRO A 12 -0.41 1.37 12.18
CA PRO A 12 -0.27 2.76 11.76
C PRO A 12 1.16 3.12 11.35
N ILE A 13 1.26 4.05 10.40
CA ILE A 13 2.54 4.67 10.02
C ILE A 13 2.99 5.63 11.12
N GLU A 14 4.20 5.44 11.63
CA GLU A 14 4.83 6.29 12.63
C GLU A 14 6.10 6.95 12.09
N LEU A 15 6.60 7.98 12.79
CA LEU A 15 7.79 8.71 12.35
C LEU A 15 9.03 7.80 12.29
N ASP A 16 9.12 6.84 13.21
CA ASP A 16 10.19 5.83 13.30
C ASP A 16 10.23 4.88 12.10
N ASP A 17 9.16 4.83 11.28
CA ASP A 17 9.09 3.99 10.09
C ASP A 17 9.79 4.62 8.88
N ARG A 18 10.17 5.90 8.99
CA ARG A 18 10.82 6.67 7.91
C ARG A 18 12.02 5.97 7.28
N PRO A 19 12.98 5.40 8.03
CA PRO A 19 14.14 4.77 7.42
C PRO A 19 13.75 3.60 6.52
N PHE A 20 12.84 2.74 6.99
CA PHE A 20 12.42 1.55 6.24
C PHE A 20 11.54 1.91 5.04
N ILE A 21 10.43 2.63 5.27
CA ILE A 21 9.49 2.98 4.19
C ILE A 21 10.18 3.88 3.16
N GLY A 22 11.02 4.82 3.63
CA GLY A 22 11.80 5.69 2.75
C GLY A 22 12.74 4.91 1.84
N GLU A 23 13.48 3.93 2.35
CA GLU A 23 14.38 3.09 1.55
C GLU A 23 13.61 2.29 0.50
N VAL A 24 12.48 1.67 0.89
CA VAL A 24 11.63 0.90 -0.03
C VAL A 24 11.09 1.79 -1.16
N LEU A 25 10.59 2.98 -0.83
CA LEU A 25 10.06 3.91 -1.83
C LEU A 25 11.16 4.46 -2.75
N VAL A 26 12.34 4.77 -2.23
CA VAL A 26 13.49 5.20 -3.06
C VAL A 26 13.89 4.10 -4.04
N LYS A 27 13.97 2.85 -3.58
CA LYS A 27 14.30 1.70 -4.44
C LYS A 27 13.22 1.45 -5.50
N TYR A 28 11.95 1.63 -5.14
CA TYR A 28 10.82 1.45 -6.05
C TYR A 28 10.74 2.55 -7.11
N GLY A 29 11.15 3.78 -6.79
CA GLY A 29 11.09 4.92 -7.70
C GLY A 29 9.66 5.23 -8.18
N PRO A 30 8.74 5.61 -7.28
CA PRO A 30 7.39 5.99 -7.66
C PRO A 30 7.39 7.29 -8.47
N GLU A 31 6.53 7.36 -9.47
CA GLU A 31 6.34 8.57 -10.29
C GLU A 31 5.32 9.53 -9.67
N THR A 32 4.50 9.05 -8.72
CA THR A 32 3.44 9.82 -8.07
C THR A 32 3.91 10.43 -6.76
N SER A 33 3.50 11.67 -6.48
CA SER A 33 3.76 12.34 -5.20
C SER A 33 3.08 11.66 -4.01
N GLU A 34 2.07 10.84 -4.28
CA GLU A 34 1.30 10.09 -3.28
C GLU A 34 2.16 9.08 -2.52
N LEU A 35 3.13 8.47 -3.21
CA LEU A 35 4.02 7.42 -2.68
C LEU A 35 5.35 8.01 -2.20
N THR A 36 5.27 8.96 -1.27
CA THR A 36 6.44 9.46 -0.53
C THR A 36 6.20 9.28 0.96
N PHE A 37 7.26 9.02 1.75
CA PHE A 37 7.10 8.91 3.21
C PHE A 37 6.49 10.19 3.80
N THR A 38 6.90 11.35 3.29
CA THR A 38 6.33 12.64 3.72
C THR A 38 4.82 12.68 3.49
N ASN A 39 4.35 12.37 2.28
CA ASN A 39 2.91 12.40 1.98
C ASN A 39 2.12 11.39 2.84
N LEU A 40 2.62 10.16 2.93
CA LEU A 40 2.02 9.12 3.78
C LEU A 40 1.94 9.57 5.25
N PHE A 41 2.99 10.20 5.77
CA PHE A 41 3.05 10.60 7.18
C PHE A 41 2.17 11.82 7.50
N ILE A 42 2.13 12.85 6.64
CA ILE A 42 1.30 14.05 6.89
C ILE A 42 -0.20 13.72 6.81
N TRP A 43 -0.59 12.81 5.91
CA TRP A 43 -1.99 12.44 5.72
C TRP A 43 -2.42 11.22 6.55
N ARG A 44 -1.53 10.62 7.35
CA ARG A 44 -1.81 9.39 8.11
C ARG A 44 -3.04 9.46 9.00
N ASN A 45 -3.35 10.63 9.56
CA ASN A 45 -4.50 10.80 10.44
C ASN A 45 -5.82 10.96 9.65
N HIS A 46 -5.73 11.53 8.45
CA HIS A 46 -6.90 11.74 7.60
C HIS A 46 -7.32 10.43 6.90
N TYR A 47 -6.32 9.69 6.38
CA TYR A 47 -6.54 8.41 5.72
C TYR A 47 -6.34 7.19 6.63
N SER A 48 -6.11 7.38 7.93
CA SER A 48 -5.78 6.30 8.87
C SER A 48 -4.74 5.30 8.33
N PHE A 49 -3.70 5.79 7.67
CA PHE A 49 -2.79 4.93 6.91
C PHE A 49 -2.12 3.89 7.80
N GLN A 50 -2.19 2.63 7.35
CA GLN A 50 -1.52 1.50 7.97
C GLN A 50 -0.63 0.81 6.94
N TRP A 51 0.40 0.12 7.43
CA TRP A 51 1.34 -0.58 6.57
C TRP A 51 1.69 -1.97 7.09
N SER A 52 2.10 -2.83 6.16
CA SER A 52 2.59 -4.18 6.39
C SER A 52 3.56 -4.59 5.29
N VAL A 53 4.31 -5.66 5.49
CA VAL A 53 5.18 -6.25 4.47
C VAL A 53 4.73 -7.67 4.16
N TYR A 54 4.47 -7.92 2.88
CA TYR A 54 4.25 -9.25 2.33
C TYR A 54 5.41 -9.62 1.41
N LYS A 55 6.24 -10.59 1.81
CA LYS A 55 7.50 -10.94 1.12
C LYS A 55 8.36 -9.69 0.88
N ASP A 56 8.52 -9.27 -0.38
CA ASP A 56 9.30 -8.11 -0.82
C ASP A 56 8.44 -6.89 -1.16
N TRP A 57 7.13 -6.94 -0.89
CA TRP A 57 6.20 -5.85 -1.16
C TRP A 57 5.79 -5.14 0.13
N LEU A 58 5.91 -3.82 0.11
CA LEU A 58 5.28 -2.92 1.05
C LEU A 58 3.81 -2.77 0.66
N CYS A 59 2.93 -3.10 1.60
CA CYS A 59 1.49 -2.98 1.47
C CYS A 59 1.01 -1.82 2.34
N ILE A 60 0.21 -0.92 1.78
CA ILE A 60 -0.36 0.23 2.48
C ILE A 60 -1.87 0.19 2.31
N THR A 61 -2.60 0.44 3.40
CA THR A 61 -4.06 0.53 3.43
C THR A 61 -4.49 1.82 4.09
N GLY A 62 -5.68 2.32 3.75
CA GLY A 62 -6.26 3.51 4.35
C GLY A 62 -7.78 3.45 4.43
N VAL A 63 -8.33 4.45 5.12
CA VAL A 63 -9.76 4.73 5.28
C VAL A 63 -9.92 6.24 5.28
N GLU A 64 -10.77 6.76 4.40
CA GLU A 64 -11.13 8.20 4.41
C GLU A 64 -12.41 8.40 5.23
N GLY A 65 -12.27 8.95 6.44
CA GLY A 65 -13.41 9.17 7.35
C GLY A 65 -14.15 7.87 7.71
N GLU A 66 -15.46 7.84 7.43
CA GLU A 66 -16.32 6.65 7.61
C GLU A 66 -16.47 5.81 6.32
N GLY A 67 -15.64 6.07 5.30
CA GLY A 67 -15.64 5.33 4.04
C GLY A 67 -15.12 3.89 4.17
N PRO A 68 -15.19 3.11 3.07
CA PRO A 68 -14.63 1.76 3.05
C PRO A 68 -13.09 1.80 3.20
N HIS A 69 -12.52 0.68 3.67
CA HIS A 69 -11.07 0.50 3.60
C HIS A 69 -10.65 0.32 2.14
N PHE A 70 -9.55 0.96 1.77
CA PHE A 70 -8.89 0.79 0.48
C PHE A 70 -7.44 0.37 0.68
N ALA A 71 -6.83 -0.17 -0.37
CA ALA A 71 -5.39 -0.39 -0.44
C ALA A 71 -4.76 0.57 -1.46
N MET A 72 -3.53 1.00 -1.23
CA MET A 72 -2.71 1.60 -2.27
C MET A 72 -2.06 0.52 -3.12
N GLU A 73 -1.45 0.90 -4.24
CA GLU A 73 -0.71 -0.05 -5.05
C GLU A 73 0.41 -0.76 -4.25
N PRO A 74 0.64 -2.07 -4.46
CA PRO A 74 1.78 -2.75 -3.87
C PRO A 74 3.09 -2.10 -4.32
N VAL A 75 3.94 -1.75 -3.35
CA VAL A 75 5.25 -1.15 -3.61
C VAL A 75 6.31 -2.25 -3.53
N GLY A 76 6.86 -2.64 -4.67
CA GLY A 76 7.84 -3.72 -4.77
C GLY A 76 8.07 -4.17 -6.22
N PRO A 77 8.76 -5.29 -6.45
CA PRO A 77 9.06 -5.80 -7.78
C PRO A 77 7.81 -6.12 -8.61
N ALA A 78 7.90 -6.01 -9.94
CA ALA A 78 6.89 -6.53 -10.86
C ALA A 78 6.99 -8.07 -10.98
N THR A 79 5.92 -8.80 -11.32
CA THR A 79 4.53 -8.32 -11.51
C THR A 79 3.78 -8.26 -10.18
N ARG A 80 2.93 -7.25 -10.01
CA ARG A 80 2.23 -6.98 -8.74
C ARG A 80 0.79 -7.50 -8.69
N ALA A 81 0.32 -8.16 -9.74
CA ALA A 81 -1.05 -8.64 -9.87
C ALA A 81 -1.48 -9.54 -8.70
N ASP A 82 -0.69 -10.56 -8.35
CA ASP A 82 -1.02 -11.49 -7.27
C ASP A 82 -1.10 -10.79 -5.90
N VAL A 83 -0.24 -9.78 -5.67
CA VAL A 83 -0.24 -9.01 -4.42
C VAL A 83 -1.42 -8.05 -4.37
N ALA A 84 -1.80 -7.45 -5.51
CA ALA A 84 -3.00 -6.65 -5.61
C ALA A 84 -4.26 -7.49 -5.31
N VAL A 85 -4.36 -8.69 -5.91
CA VAL A 85 -5.45 -9.63 -5.62
C VAL A 85 -5.47 -10.02 -4.14
N LEU A 86 -4.32 -10.37 -3.57
CA LEU A 86 -4.19 -10.69 -2.14
C LEU A 86 -4.73 -9.57 -1.23
N LEU A 87 -4.41 -8.31 -1.55
CA LEU A 87 -4.90 -7.17 -0.77
C LEU A 87 -6.41 -6.98 -0.93
N LEU A 88 -6.95 -7.15 -2.13
CA LEU A 88 -8.39 -7.05 -2.38
C LEU A 88 -9.16 -8.15 -1.64
N GLU A 89 -8.65 -9.39 -1.64
CA GLU A 89 -9.21 -10.49 -0.88
C GLU A 89 -9.16 -10.23 0.63
N TRP A 90 -8.02 -9.75 1.13
CA TRP A 90 -7.89 -9.38 2.54
C TRP A 90 -8.84 -8.25 2.96
N LEU A 91 -9.02 -7.21 2.13
CA LEU A 91 -9.98 -6.14 2.40
C LEU A 91 -11.42 -6.67 2.46
N ARG A 92 -11.77 -7.59 1.58
CA ARG A 92 -13.09 -8.22 1.59
C ARG A 92 -13.29 -9.10 2.82
N ASP A 93 -12.35 -9.99 3.08
CA ASP A 93 -12.52 -11.10 4.03
C ASP A 93 -12.25 -10.65 5.48
N GLU A 94 -11.25 -9.78 5.71
CA GLU A 94 -10.85 -9.34 7.05
C GLU A 94 -11.40 -7.95 7.43
N LYS A 95 -11.68 -7.09 6.44
CA LYS A 95 -12.23 -5.74 6.68
C LYS A 95 -13.70 -5.59 6.31
N GLY A 96 -14.32 -6.62 5.74
CA GLY A 96 -15.73 -6.61 5.36
C GLY A 96 -16.06 -5.62 4.25
N VAL A 97 -15.09 -5.25 3.41
CA VAL A 97 -15.30 -4.30 2.31
C VAL A 97 -16.02 -5.01 1.16
N LEU A 98 -17.24 -4.58 0.84
CA LEU A 98 -18.06 -5.19 -0.23
C LEU A 98 -17.43 -5.06 -1.63
N PHE A 99 -16.82 -3.90 -1.90
CA PHE A 99 -16.18 -3.59 -3.18
C PHE A 99 -14.75 -3.10 -2.89
N PRO A 100 -13.81 -4.02 -2.62
CA PRO A 100 -12.44 -3.64 -2.32
C PRO A 100 -11.79 -2.98 -3.54
N SER A 101 -10.95 -1.98 -3.29
CA SER A 101 -10.30 -1.17 -4.32
C SER A 101 -8.79 -1.06 -4.07
N ILE A 102 -8.03 -1.01 -5.17
CA ILE A 102 -6.69 -0.43 -5.19
C ILE A 102 -6.83 1.00 -5.69
N GLU A 103 -6.46 1.97 -4.86
CA GLU A 103 -6.58 3.39 -5.15
C GLU A 103 -5.22 4.03 -5.39
N ARG A 104 -5.22 5.16 -6.12
CA ARG A 104 -4.01 5.94 -6.44
C ARG A 104 -2.93 5.13 -7.15
N ALA A 105 -3.33 4.08 -7.87
CA ALA A 105 -2.45 3.25 -8.67
C ALA A 105 -1.83 4.04 -9.83
N ASP A 106 -0.52 3.90 -10.01
CA ASP A 106 0.18 4.44 -11.17
C ASP A 106 -0.15 3.68 -12.47
N SER A 107 0.34 4.24 -13.59
CA SER A 107 0.19 3.65 -14.92
C SER A 107 0.91 2.32 -15.07
N ARG A 108 1.99 2.07 -14.31
CA ARG A 108 2.76 0.82 -14.37
C ARG A 108 1.92 -0.33 -13.84
N LEU A 109 1.24 -0.15 -12.71
CA LEU A 109 0.34 -1.18 -12.17
C LEU A 109 -0.83 -1.41 -13.13
N ALA A 110 -1.43 -0.34 -13.66
CA ALA A 110 -2.53 -0.48 -14.61
C ALA A 110 -2.13 -1.26 -15.88
N CYS A 111 -0.93 -1.01 -16.42
CA CYS A 111 -0.38 -1.76 -17.56
C CYS A 111 -0.12 -3.23 -17.22
N GLU A 112 0.47 -3.51 -16.05
CA GLU A 112 0.70 -4.88 -15.57
C GLU A 112 -0.61 -5.68 -15.51
N LEU A 113 -1.67 -5.10 -14.95
CA LEU A 113 -2.98 -5.76 -14.81
C LEU A 113 -3.72 -5.90 -16.16
N ALA A 114 -3.50 -4.98 -17.09
CA ALA A 114 -4.05 -5.06 -18.44
C ALA A 114 -3.32 -6.06 -19.36
N GLY A 115 -2.24 -6.70 -18.88
CA GLY A 115 -1.40 -7.59 -19.69
C GLY A 115 -0.63 -6.85 -20.80
N ARG A 116 -0.39 -5.54 -20.64
CA ARG A 116 0.36 -4.73 -21.60
C ARG A 116 1.83 -4.68 -21.20
N PRO A 117 2.80 -4.84 -22.12
CA PRO A 117 4.21 -4.63 -21.81
C PRO A 117 4.44 -3.16 -21.39
N GLN A 118 5.33 -2.96 -20.41
CA GLN A 118 5.81 -1.64 -19.97
C GLN A 118 6.70 -1.01 -21.04
#